data_AF-A0A3B1DBN8-F1
#
_entry.id   AF-A0A3B1DBN8-F1
#
_cell.length_a   1.000
_cell.length_b   1.000
_cell.length_c   1.000
_cell.angle_alpha   90.00
_cell.angle_beta   90.00
_cell.angle_gamma   90.00
#
_symmetry.space_group_name_H-M   'P 1'
#
loop_
_entity.id
_entity.type
_entity.pdbx_description
1 polymer ?
#
loop_
_entity_poly.entity_id
_entity_poly.type
_entity_poly.pdbx_seq_one_letter_code
_entity_poly.pdbx_strand_id
1 'polypeptide(L)'
;MGPERKYCLCCGENVPCNIVVRNERRELTCTFCGFILGTDSLWEDRKRAAGTYALIAEDSKFTRTLLKELILKKVLASEVTAVSNGLELVSEYSRLLSGDIRIRFVIIDLNMPVMDGLTAARTLRTLEEKKKKKKVPILFFSGIKADKGLKRQMELLAPANYVNKGADPDTKVLVRRVEGLLNFISRHYQSV
;
A
#
# COMPACT_ATOMS: atom_id res chain seq x y z
N MET A 1 9.89 -18.61 16.22
CA MET A 1 8.60 -18.15 15.68
C MET A 1 7.63 -19.31 15.75
N GLY A 2 6.54 -19.18 16.53
CA GLY A 2 5.54 -20.26 16.68
C GLY A 2 4.67 -20.41 15.42
N PRO A 3 3.94 -21.53 15.28
CA PRO A 3 3.04 -21.74 14.16
C PRO A 3 1.93 -20.68 14.18
N GLU A 4 1.69 -20.09 13.02
CA GLU A 4 0.65 -19.08 12.83
C GLU A 4 -0.74 -19.64 13.19
N ARG A 5 -1.51 -18.87 13.95
CA ARG A 5 -2.88 -19.22 14.35
C ARG A 5 -3.92 -18.43 13.58
N LYS A 6 -5.03 -19.08 13.20
CA LYS A 6 -6.22 -18.46 12.60
C LYS A 6 -7.49 -18.99 13.25
N TYR A 7 -8.56 -18.20 13.22
CA TYR A 7 -9.86 -18.62 13.73
C TYR A 7 -10.46 -19.70 12.82
N CYS A 8 -10.74 -20.89 13.38
CA CYS A 8 -11.37 -21.98 12.66
C CYS A 8 -12.87 -21.99 12.98
N LEU A 9 -13.72 -21.84 11.96
CA LEU A 9 -15.18 -21.90 12.12
C LEU A 9 -15.67 -23.27 12.58
N CYS A 10 -14.94 -24.34 12.29
CA CYS A 10 -15.28 -25.70 12.71
C CYS A 10 -14.87 -25.99 14.17
N CYS A 11 -13.75 -25.43 14.65
CA CYS A 11 -13.29 -25.64 16.04
C CYS A 11 -13.79 -24.55 17.00
N GLY A 12 -14.21 -23.38 16.50
CA GLY A 12 -14.68 -22.26 17.30
C GLY A 12 -13.58 -21.45 18.00
N GLU A 13 -12.31 -21.66 17.66
CA GLU A 13 -11.16 -21.03 18.33
C GLU A 13 -10.00 -20.70 17.37
N ASN A 14 -8.98 -19.98 17.88
CA ASN A 14 -7.74 -19.71 17.16
C ASN A 14 -6.82 -20.93 17.18
N VAL A 15 -6.72 -21.64 16.06
CA VAL A 15 -5.99 -22.90 15.90
C VAL A 15 -4.68 -22.72 15.12
N PRO A 16 -3.66 -23.57 15.35
CA PRO A 16 -2.51 -23.67 14.46
C PRO A 16 -2.93 -24.06 13.03
N CYS A 17 -2.21 -23.54 12.04
CA CYS A 17 -2.43 -23.85 10.64
C CYS A 17 -1.36 -24.81 10.09
N ASN A 18 -1.74 -25.67 9.15
CA ASN A 18 -0.82 -26.39 8.27
C ASN A 18 -1.09 -26.02 6.79
N ILE A 19 -0.13 -26.29 5.91
CA ILE A 19 -0.27 -26.06 4.47
C ILE A 19 -0.47 -27.41 3.79
N VAL A 20 -1.56 -27.55 3.04
CA VAL A 20 -1.89 -28.75 2.26
C VAL A 20 -1.94 -28.38 0.78
N VAL A 21 -1.33 -29.20 -0.08
CA VAL A 21 -1.35 -28.98 -1.53
C VAL A 21 -2.44 -29.85 -2.16
N ARG A 22 -3.42 -29.23 -2.83
CA ARG A 22 -4.49 -29.90 -3.57
C ARG A 22 -4.66 -29.23 -4.93
N ASN A 23 -4.64 -30.01 -6.02
CA ASN A 23 -4.84 -29.49 -7.39
C ASN A 23 -3.98 -28.26 -7.70
N GLU A 24 -2.67 -28.33 -7.41
CA GLU A 24 -1.71 -27.24 -7.59
C GLU A 24 -1.98 -25.97 -6.75
N ARG A 25 -3.01 -25.98 -5.91
CA ARG A 25 -3.30 -24.91 -4.95
C ARG A 25 -2.83 -25.34 -3.57
N ARG A 26 -2.13 -24.43 -2.90
CA ARG A 26 -1.75 -24.61 -1.51
C ARG A 26 -2.82 -23.95 -0.64
N GLU A 27 -3.42 -24.74 0.24
CA GLU A 27 -4.48 -24.36 1.16
C GLU A 27 -3.91 -24.30 2.58
N LEU A 28 -4.21 -23.23 3.32
CA LEU A 28 -4.02 -23.18 4.75
C LEU A 28 -5.19 -23.92 5.40
N THR A 29 -4.92 -24.96 6.17
CA THR A 29 -5.94 -25.74 6.85
C THR A 29 -5.74 -25.75 8.36
N CYS A 30 -6.82 -25.97 9.11
CA CYS A 30 -6.76 -26.21 10.54
C CYS A 30 -6.00 -27.51 10.82
N THR A 31 -4.98 -27.45 11.68
CA THR A 31 -4.22 -28.66 12.06
C THR A 31 -5.08 -29.70 12.79
N PHE A 32 -6.21 -29.30 13.39
CA PHE A 32 -7.08 -30.22 14.15
C PHE A 32 -8.19 -30.86 13.30
N CYS A 33 -8.89 -30.08 12.47
CA CYS A 33 -10.05 -30.57 11.72
C CYS A 33 -9.92 -30.52 10.19
N GLY A 34 -8.82 -29.98 9.67
CA GLY A 34 -8.59 -29.86 8.22
C GLY A 34 -9.45 -28.80 7.51
N PHE A 35 -10.25 -28.01 8.24
CA PHE A 35 -11.05 -26.93 7.67
C PHE A 35 -10.17 -25.89 6.97
N ILE A 36 -10.58 -25.39 5.80
CA ILE A 36 -9.79 -24.42 5.02
C ILE A 36 -9.86 -23.04 5.69
N LEU A 37 -8.71 -22.55 6.14
CA LEU A 37 -8.50 -21.25 6.78
C LEU A 37 -7.98 -20.18 5.80
N GLY A 38 -7.66 -20.56 4.56
CA GLY A 38 -7.26 -19.65 3.47
C GLY A 38 -6.42 -20.32 2.38
N THR A 39 -5.87 -19.53 1.46
CA THR A 39 -4.95 -19.98 0.39
C THR A 39 -3.52 -19.46 0.64
N ASP A 40 -2.50 -20.18 0.18
CA ASP A 40 -1.08 -19.89 0.44
C ASP A 40 -0.57 -18.59 -0.16
N SER A 41 -1.22 -18.08 -1.22
CA SER A 41 -0.93 -16.75 -1.76
C SER A 41 -0.92 -15.68 -0.65
N LEU A 42 -1.87 -15.78 0.29
CA LEU A 42 -1.96 -14.85 1.42
C LEU A 42 -0.82 -15.03 2.43
N TRP A 43 -0.31 -16.24 2.62
CA TRP A 43 0.81 -16.50 3.53
C TRP A 43 2.13 -15.99 2.94
N GLU A 44 2.38 -16.29 1.66
CA GLU A 44 3.55 -15.77 0.94
C GLU A 44 3.50 -14.23 0.84
N ASP A 45 2.34 -13.65 0.53
CA ASP A 45 2.16 -12.19 0.51
C ASP A 45 2.39 -11.57 1.88
N ARG A 46 1.91 -12.20 2.97
CA ARG A 46 2.14 -11.70 4.34
C ARG A 46 3.59 -11.80 4.74
N LYS A 47 4.29 -12.88 4.37
CA LYS A 47 5.74 -13.01 4.59
C LYS A 47 6.52 -11.98 3.78
N ARG A 48 6.13 -11.72 2.53
CA ARG A 48 6.72 -10.66 1.66
C ARG A 48 6.44 -9.25 2.18
N ALA A 49 5.30 -9.04 2.82
CA ALA A 49 4.89 -7.75 3.36
C ALA A 49 5.35 -7.51 4.80
N ALA A 50 5.80 -8.53 5.53
CA ALA A 50 6.24 -8.39 6.92
C ALA A 50 7.36 -7.34 7.04
N GLY A 51 7.22 -6.43 8.01
CA GLY A 51 8.19 -5.34 8.23
C GLY A 51 8.21 -4.27 7.14
N THR A 52 7.15 -4.18 6.33
CA THR A 52 7.06 -3.21 5.23
C THR A 52 5.94 -2.19 5.43
N TYR A 53 6.19 -0.98 4.96
CA TYR A 53 5.31 0.17 5.17
C TYR A 53 4.84 0.75 3.85
N ALA A 54 3.59 1.20 3.84
CA ALA A 54 3.08 2.13 2.83
C ALA A 54 2.69 3.44 3.50
N LEU A 55 2.89 4.55 2.79
CA LEU A 55 2.38 5.86 3.21
C LEU A 55 1.30 6.33 2.25
N ILE A 56 0.28 7.00 2.79
CA ILE A 56 -0.79 7.62 2.03
C ILE A 56 -0.91 9.08 2.47
N ALA A 57 -0.95 10.01 1.53
CA ALA A 57 -1.34 11.39 1.76
C ALA A 57 -2.54 11.72 0.87
N GLU A 58 -3.69 11.93 1.50
CA GLU A 58 -4.97 12.18 0.83
C GLU A 58 -5.84 12.97 1.79
N ASP A 59 -6.41 14.09 1.36
CA ASP A 59 -7.20 14.98 2.21
C ASP A 59 -8.59 14.40 2.52
N SER A 60 -9.23 13.74 1.54
CA SER A 60 -10.49 13.04 1.71
C SER A 60 -10.36 11.88 2.70
N LYS A 61 -11.00 12.02 3.87
CA LYS A 61 -11.06 10.96 4.90
C LYS A 61 -11.58 9.63 4.32
N PHE A 62 -12.58 9.69 3.44
CA PHE A 62 -13.13 8.50 2.82
C PHE A 62 -12.10 7.77 1.95
N THR A 63 -11.48 8.48 1.00
CA THR A 63 -10.48 7.90 0.09
C THR A 63 -9.27 7.39 0.87
N ARG A 64 -8.83 8.13 1.90
CA ARG A 64 -7.72 7.76 2.77
C ARG A 64 -7.99 6.45 3.54
N THR A 65 -9.19 6.32 4.12
CA THR A 65 -9.60 5.08 4.81
C THR A 65 -9.71 3.91 3.82
N LEU A 66 -10.35 4.11 2.67
CA LEU A 66 -10.53 3.10 1.64
C LEU A 66 -9.18 2.54 1.13
N LEU A 67 -8.23 3.43 0.82
CA LEU A 67 -6.88 3.05 0.41
C LEU A 67 -6.20 2.22 1.49
N LYS A 68 -6.22 2.68 2.75
CA LYS A 68 -5.60 1.99 3.87
C LYS A 68 -6.15 0.59 4.06
N GLU A 69 -7.47 0.45 4.10
CA GLU A 69 -8.14 -0.83 4.29
C GLU A 69 -7.82 -1.81 3.16
N LEU A 70 -7.87 -1.36 1.91
CA LEU A 70 -7.63 -2.23 0.76
C LEU A 70 -6.15 -2.61 0.62
N ILE A 71 -5.20 -1.74 0.98
CA ILE A 71 -3.77 -2.06 1.01
C ILE A 71 -3.47 -3.17 2.03
N LEU A 72 -4.03 -3.05 3.24
CA LEU A 72 -3.88 -4.06 4.30
C LEU A 72 -4.58 -5.37 3.90
N LYS A 73 -5.80 -5.29 3.37
CA LYS A 73 -6.58 -6.46 2.93
C LYS A 73 -5.89 -7.22 1.81
N LYS A 74 -5.26 -6.53 0.86
CA LYS A 74 -4.48 -7.13 -0.25
C LYS A 74 -3.04 -7.44 0.15
N VAL A 75 -2.65 -7.17 1.40
CA VAL A 75 -1.33 -7.49 1.93
C VAL A 75 -0.20 -6.86 1.10
N LEU A 76 -0.41 -5.62 0.65
CA LEU A 76 0.61 -4.90 -0.13
C LEU A 76 1.69 -4.26 0.76
N ALA A 77 1.39 -4.09 2.05
CA ALA A 77 2.31 -3.69 3.12
C ALA A 77 1.81 -4.25 4.46
N SER A 78 2.69 -4.47 5.44
CA SER A 78 2.28 -4.90 6.78
C SER A 78 1.70 -3.75 7.60
N GLU A 79 2.21 -2.54 7.39
CA GLU A 79 1.73 -1.34 8.07
C GLU A 79 1.44 -0.22 7.07
N VAL A 80 0.47 0.63 7.42
CA VAL A 80 0.06 1.76 6.58
C VAL A 80 -0.11 3.01 7.44
N THR A 81 0.72 4.01 7.16
CA THR A 81 0.58 5.36 7.71
C THR A 81 -0.24 6.20 6.73
N ALA A 82 -1.34 6.78 7.21
CA ALA A 82 -2.25 7.55 6.38
C ALA A 82 -2.47 8.93 6.99
N VAL A 83 -2.08 9.97 6.25
CA VAL A 83 -2.06 11.37 6.67
C VAL A 83 -2.92 12.24 5.75
N SER A 84 -3.27 13.44 6.22
CA SER A 84 -4.26 14.30 5.57
C SER A 84 -3.68 15.37 4.64
N ASN A 85 -2.36 15.59 4.67
CA ASN A 85 -1.68 16.61 3.86
C ASN A 85 -0.21 16.26 3.60
N GLY A 86 0.43 17.03 2.71
CA GLY A 86 1.82 16.82 2.32
C GLY A 86 2.84 17.06 3.42
N LEU A 87 2.56 17.95 4.38
CA LEU A 87 3.50 18.26 5.46
C LEU A 87 3.58 17.11 6.47
N GLU A 88 2.43 16.57 6.86
CA GLU A 88 2.35 15.34 7.67
C GLU A 88 3.06 14.17 6.96
N LEU A 89 2.90 14.05 5.63
CA LEU A 89 3.58 13.02 4.86
C LEU A 89 5.09 13.13 4.96
N VAL A 90 5.63 14.33 4.75
CA VAL A 90 7.08 14.60 4.85
C VAL A 90 7.59 14.28 6.26
N SER A 91 6.83 14.66 7.29
CA SER A 91 7.19 14.38 8.69
C SER A 91 7.28 12.87 8.97
N GLU A 92 6.21 12.14 8.65
CA GLU A 92 6.15 10.68 8.85
C GLU A 92 7.19 9.95 8.00
N TYR A 93 7.37 10.36 6.75
CA TYR A 93 8.38 9.79 5.87
C TYR A 93 9.78 9.99 6.45
N SER A 94 10.11 11.20 6.90
CA SER A 94 11.41 11.50 7.52
C SER A 94 11.67 10.64 8.75
N ARG A 95 10.65 10.46 9.60
CA ARG A 95 10.70 9.62 10.80
C ARG A 95 10.99 8.17 10.45
N LEU A 96 10.22 7.60 9.51
CA LEU A 96 10.38 6.21 9.07
C LEU A 96 11.71 5.97 8.36
N LEU A 97 12.19 6.95 7.57
CA LEU A 97 13.45 6.86 6.84
C LEU A 97 14.69 6.79 7.77
N SER A 98 14.55 7.24 9.03
CA SER A 98 15.60 7.11 10.06
C SER A 98 15.64 5.73 10.71
N GLY A 99 14.59 4.92 10.58
CA GLY A 99 14.55 3.55 11.09
C GLY A 99 15.10 2.52 10.10
N ASP A 100 15.20 1.27 10.55
CA ASP A 100 15.50 0.12 9.68
C ASP A 100 14.21 -0.46 9.07
N ILE A 101 13.42 0.45 8.48
CA ILE A 101 12.09 0.17 7.96
C ILE A 101 12.12 0.25 6.44
N ARG A 102 11.46 -0.71 5.78
CA ARG A 102 11.30 -0.71 4.32
C ARG A 102 9.97 -0.09 3.92
N ILE A 103 10.03 1.11 3.37
CA ILE A 103 8.87 1.74 2.71
C ILE A 103 8.77 1.20 1.29
N ARG A 104 7.65 0.57 0.94
CA ARG A 104 7.44 -0.05 -0.40
C ARG A 104 6.98 0.95 -1.43
N PHE A 105 6.08 1.84 -1.04
CA PHE A 105 5.51 2.86 -1.92
C PHE A 105 4.85 3.97 -1.10
N VAL A 106 4.65 5.10 -1.74
CA VAL A 106 3.90 6.24 -1.22
C VAL A 106 2.78 6.59 -2.20
N ILE A 107 1.54 6.71 -1.73
CA ILE A 107 0.40 7.22 -2.51
C ILE A 107 0.15 8.66 -2.11
N ILE A 108 0.07 9.57 -3.08
CA ILE A 108 -0.03 11.01 -2.83
C ILE A 108 -1.13 11.61 -3.70
N ASP A 109 -2.11 12.29 -3.12
CA ASP A 109 -2.97 13.21 -3.88
C ASP A 109 -2.19 14.49 -4.21
N LEU A 110 -2.39 15.03 -5.40
CA LEU A 110 -1.77 16.28 -5.82
C LEU A 110 -2.36 17.48 -5.09
N ASN A 111 -3.69 17.50 -4.89
CA ASN A 111 -4.36 18.61 -4.23
C ASN A 111 -4.64 18.27 -2.77
N MET A 112 -3.93 18.93 -1.87
CA MET A 112 -4.14 18.83 -0.43
C MET A 112 -3.94 20.20 0.21
N PRO A 113 -4.57 20.50 1.35
CA PRO A 113 -4.29 21.71 2.11
C PRO A 113 -2.87 21.68 2.68
N VAL A 114 -2.36 22.84 3.13
CA VAL A 114 -1.05 23.03 3.79
C VAL A 114 0.16 22.80 2.88
N MET A 115 0.27 21.64 2.25
CA MET A 115 1.32 21.29 1.30
C MET A 115 0.75 20.35 0.24
N ASP A 116 0.91 20.74 -1.03
CA ASP A 116 0.48 19.96 -2.18
C ASP A 116 1.35 18.71 -2.40
N GLY A 117 0.81 17.75 -3.15
CA GLY A 117 1.46 16.46 -3.36
C GLY A 117 2.76 16.53 -4.16
N LEU A 118 2.89 17.48 -5.08
CA LEU A 118 4.10 17.63 -5.90
C LEU A 118 5.24 18.20 -5.06
N THR A 119 4.95 19.21 -4.24
CA THR A 119 5.90 19.78 -3.26
C THR A 119 6.32 18.74 -2.23
N ALA A 120 5.37 17.93 -1.72
CA ALA A 120 5.68 16.84 -0.82
C ALA A 120 6.61 15.81 -1.48
N ALA A 121 6.30 15.37 -2.71
CA ALA A 121 7.11 14.41 -3.44
C ALA A 121 8.54 14.92 -3.73
N ARG A 122 8.70 16.20 -4.09
CA ARG A 122 10.02 16.84 -4.23
C ARG A 122 10.81 16.79 -2.93
N THR A 123 10.15 17.12 -1.81
CA THR A 123 10.76 17.08 -0.48
C THR A 123 11.20 15.66 -0.10
N LEU A 124 10.36 14.66 -0.39
CA LEU A 124 10.71 13.24 -0.20
C LEU A 124 11.98 12.88 -0.97
N ARG A 125 12.11 13.27 -2.24
CA ARG A 125 13.33 13.03 -3.04
C ARG A 125 14.56 13.67 -2.44
N THR A 126 14.47 14.92 -1.98
CA THR A 126 15.58 15.60 -1.29
C THR A 126 15.98 14.87 0.01
N LEU A 127 15.01 14.37 0.78
CA LEU A 127 15.28 13.60 2.00
C LEU A 127 15.99 12.27 1.71
N GLU A 128 15.56 11.55 0.67
CA GLU A 128 16.19 10.31 0.23
C GLU A 128 17.64 10.55 -0.21
N GLU A 129 17.88 11.59 -1.01
CA GLU A 129 19.21 11.97 -1.47
C GLU A 129 20.12 12.35 -0.30
N LYS A 130 19.63 13.20 0.62
CA LYS A 130 20.38 13.63 1.81
C LYS A 130 20.76 12.45 2.72
N LYS A 131 19.85 11.47 2.90
CA LYS A 131 20.10 10.28 3.72
C LYS A 131 20.74 9.12 2.93
N LYS A 132 21.09 9.32 1.65
CA LYS A 132 21.63 8.28 0.75
C LYS A 132 20.77 7.01 0.71
N LYS A 133 19.45 7.17 0.78
CA LYS A 133 18.47 6.08 0.70
C LYS A 133 18.00 5.92 -0.74
N LYS A 134 17.60 4.69 -1.10
CA LYS A 134 17.00 4.42 -2.41
C LYS A 134 15.68 5.19 -2.54
N LYS A 135 15.40 5.66 -3.76
CA LYS A 135 14.16 6.36 -4.09
C LYS A 135 12.98 5.41 -3.98
N VAL A 136 12.02 5.72 -3.12
CA VAL A 136 10.79 4.94 -2.97
C VAL A 136 9.83 5.23 -4.12
N PRO A 137 9.12 4.23 -4.66
CA PRO A 137 8.05 4.45 -5.63
C PRO A 137 6.97 5.41 -5.13
N ILE A 138 6.68 6.44 -5.93
CA ILE A 138 5.60 7.40 -5.66
C ILE A 138 4.45 7.15 -6.64
N LEU A 139 3.22 7.03 -6.13
CA LEU A 139 2.02 6.93 -6.92
C LEU A 139 1.14 8.15 -6.66
N PHE A 140 1.12 9.05 -7.63
CA PHE A 140 0.19 10.16 -7.62
C PHE A 140 -1.21 9.64 -7.94
N PHE A 141 -2.15 9.82 -7.03
CA PHE A 141 -3.54 9.40 -7.18
C PHE A 141 -4.46 10.61 -7.00
N SER A 142 -4.83 11.26 -8.11
CA SER A 142 -5.51 12.56 -8.06
C SER A 142 -6.72 12.65 -8.97
N GLY A 143 -7.69 13.50 -8.58
CA GLY A 143 -8.89 13.77 -9.37
C GLY A 143 -8.61 14.66 -10.58
N ILE A 144 -7.58 15.51 -10.49
CA ILE A 144 -7.14 16.36 -11.60
C ILE A 144 -6.53 15.51 -12.70
N LYS A 145 -6.96 15.76 -13.93
CA LYS A 145 -6.30 15.21 -15.13
C LYS A 145 -4.96 15.90 -15.32
N ALA A 146 -3.87 15.13 -15.21
CA ALA A 146 -2.53 15.67 -15.42
C ALA A 146 -2.31 16.04 -16.90
N ASP A 147 -1.96 17.30 -17.14
CA ASP A 147 -1.51 17.78 -18.45
C ASP A 147 -0.06 17.33 -18.74
N LYS A 148 0.48 17.75 -19.89
CA LYS A 148 1.86 17.40 -20.28
C LYS A 148 2.91 17.97 -19.33
N GLY A 149 2.69 19.18 -18.80
CA GLY A 149 3.64 19.85 -17.90
C GLY A 149 3.73 19.14 -16.57
N LEU A 150 2.57 18.83 -15.97
CA LEU A 150 2.48 18.13 -14.70
C LEU A 150 3.05 16.71 -14.80
N LYS A 151 2.75 15.99 -15.90
CA LYS A 151 3.36 14.67 -16.15
C LYS A 151 4.88 14.73 -16.20
N ARG A 152 5.45 15.71 -16.93
CA ARG A 152 6.90 15.90 -16.98
C ARG A 152 7.51 16.19 -15.61
N GLN A 153 6.81 16.98 -14.77
CA GLN A 153 7.27 17.20 -13.40
C GLN A 153 7.27 15.91 -12.57
N MET A 154 6.26 15.06 -12.72
CA MET A 154 6.20 13.75 -12.05
C MET A 154 7.28 12.79 -12.57
N GLU A 155 7.59 12.79 -13.86
CA GLU A 155 8.66 11.96 -14.46
C GLU A 155 10.04 12.29 -13.87
N LEU A 156 10.32 13.57 -13.60
CA LEU A 156 11.56 13.99 -12.92
C LEU A 156 11.67 13.47 -11.48
N LEU A 157 10.57 13.00 -10.90
CA LEU A 157 10.50 12.41 -9.57
C LEU A 157 10.55 10.88 -9.61
N ALA A 158 10.98 10.27 -10.73
CA ALA A 158 11.05 8.82 -10.88
C ALA A 158 11.82 8.12 -9.73
N PRO A 159 11.40 6.90 -9.32
CA PRO A 159 10.26 6.12 -9.82
C PRO A 159 8.93 6.70 -9.34
N ALA A 160 8.13 7.18 -10.28
CA ALA A 160 6.87 7.87 -10.02
C ALA A 160 5.86 7.57 -11.12
N ASN A 161 4.62 7.28 -10.71
CA ASN A 161 3.52 7.05 -11.63
C ASN A 161 2.31 7.89 -11.24
N TYR A 162 1.43 8.13 -12.21
CA TYR A 162 0.22 8.89 -12.03
C TYR A 162 -0.99 8.04 -12.42
N VAL A 163 -1.99 8.04 -11.55
CA VAL A 163 -3.29 7.40 -11.76
C VAL A 163 -4.37 8.42 -11.46
N ASN A 164 -5.28 8.61 -12.42
CA ASN A 164 -6.41 9.52 -12.23
C ASN A 164 -7.52 8.80 -11.43
N LYS A 165 -7.89 9.34 -10.26
CA LYS A 165 -9.00 8.81 -9.44
C LYS A 165 -10.39 9.22 -9.97
N GLY A 166 -10.40 10.15 -10.91
CA GLY A 166 -11.57 10.80 -11.50
C GLY A 166 -12.34 11.67 -10.51
N ALA A 167 -13.36 12.36 -11.03
CA ALA A 167 -14.22 13.27 -10.27
C ALA A 167 -15.65 12.73 -10.16
N ASP A 168 -15.84 11.44 -10.42
CA ASP A 168 -17.16 10.79 -10.39
C ASP A 168 -17.66 10.72 -8.93
N PRO A 169 -18.88 11.21 -8.63
CA PRO A 169 -19.43 11.15 -7.29
C PRO A 169 -19.84 9.73 -6.88
N ASP A 170 -20.00 8.79 -7.81
CA ASP A 170 -20.33 7.41 -7.48
C ASP A 170 -19.13 6.73 -6.77
N THR A 171 -19.36 6.43 -5.49
CA THR A 171 -18.38 5.77 -4.62
C THR A 171 -17.95 4.41 -5.17
N LYS A 172 -18.83 3.68 -5.87
CA LYS A 172 -18.48 2.38 -6.48
C LYS A 172 -17.43 2.54 -7.58
N VAL A 173 -17.47 3.65 -8.32
CA VAL A 173 -16.48 3.96 -9.36
C VAL A 173 -15.13 4.23 -8.72
N LEU A 174 -15.09 5.00 -7.63
CA LEU A 174 -13.86 5.25 -6.87
C LEU A 174 -13.26 3.95 -6.32
N VAL A 175 -14.08 3.06 -5.75
CA VAL A 175 -13.62 1.74 -5.27
C VAL A 175 -12.95 0.95 -6.38
N ARG A 176 -13.57 0.84 -7.56
CA ARG A 176 -12.97 0.14 -8.72
C ARG A 176 -11.64 0.76 -9.16
N ARG A 177 -11.51 2.09 -9.12
CA ARG A 177 -10.26 2.79 -9.47
C ARG A 177 -9.17 2.56 -8.43
N VAL A 178 -9.51 2.57 -7.14
CA VAL A 178 -8.58 2.19 -6.07
C VAL A 178 -8.13 0.74 -6.26
N GLU A 179 -9.05 -0.20 -6.53
CA GLU A 179 -8.66 -1.58 -6.82
C GLU A 179 -7.73 -1.69 -8.03
N GLY A 180 -7.97 -0.91 -9.09
CA GLY A 180 -7.09 -0.79 -10.25
C GLY A 180 -5.68 -0.28 -9.88
N LEU A 181 -5.60 0.77 -9.06
CA LEU A 181 -4.33 1.29 -8.52
C LEU A 181 -3.58 0.22 -7.72
N LEU A 182 -4.27 -0.51 -6.84
CA LEU A 182 -3.63 -1.54 -6.02
C LEU A 182 -3.16 -2.74 -6.84
N ASN A 183 -3.90 -3.11 -7.89
CA ASN A 183 -3.46 -4.13 -8.85
C ASN A 183 -2.23 -3.65 -9.64
N PHE A 184 -2.16 -2.36 -10.00
CA PHE A 184 -0.97 -1.76 -10.60
C PHE A 184 0.23 -1.87 -9.65
N ILE A 185 0.06 -1.51 -8.37
CA ILE A 185 1.11 -1.62 -7.36
C ILE A 185 1.60 -3.06 -7.21
N SER A 186 0.68 -4.01 -7.09
CA SER A 186 1.00 -5.43 -6.97
C SER A 186 1.88 -5.92 -8.13
N ARG A 187 1.58 -5.52 -9.37
CA ARG A 187 2.37 -5.96 -10.53
C ARG A 187 3.75 -5.32 -10.65
N HIS A 188 3.88 -4.04 -10.27
CA HIS A 188 5.11 -3.27 -10.52
C HIS A 188 6.06 -3.23 -9.33
N TYR A 189 5.55 -3.49 -8.11
CA TYR A 189 6.31 -3.27 -6.87
C TYR A 189 6.33 -4.49 -5.94
N GLN A 190 5.94 -5.69 -6.39
CA GLN A 190 6.01 -6.91 -5.56
C GLN A 190 7.44 -7.42 -5.31
N SER A 191 8.37 -7.17 -6.22
CA SER A 191 9.74 -7.71 -6.22
C SER A 191 10.83 -6.74 -5.76
N VAL A 192 10.50 -5.48 -5.48
CA VAL A 192 11.47 -4.40 -5.15
C VAL A 192 11.74 -4.31 -3.67
#